data_AF-A0A409XRY5-F1
#
_entry.id   AF-A0A409XRY5-F1
#
_cell.length_a   1.000
_cell.length_b   1.000
_cell.length_c   1.000
_cell.angle_alpha   90.00
_cell.angle_beta   90.00
_cell.angle_gamma   90.00
#
_symmetry.space_group_name_H-M   'P 1'
#
loop_
_entity.id
_entity.type
_entity.pdbx_description
1 polymer ?
#
loop_
_entity_poly.entity_id
_entity_poly.type
_entity_poly.pdbx_seq_one_letter_code
_entity_poly.pdbx_strand_id
1 'polypeptide(L)'
;MATGKDFLDTHEKLQRLMLRAGGILEWAKEHNCKFGIKKFQLLDATQKTVKDTATGHWVSILRPDLVLGGQTIKSQSSAKFLDVIVYNKLN
;
A
#
# COMPACT_ATOMS: atom_id res chain seq x y z
N MET A 1 6.07 -5.76 -11.04
CA MET A 1 5.89 -4.35 -10.65
C MET A 1 4.61 -3.83 -11.28
N ALA A 2 3.74 -3.17 -10.52
CA ALA A 2 2.52 -2.54 -11.04
C ALA A 2 2.75 -1.02 -11.11
N THR A 3 2.41 -0.40 -12.23
CA THR A 3 2.56 1.05 -12.41
C THR A 3 1.26 1.63 -12.96
N GLY A 4 0.76 2.68 -12.32
CA GLY A 4 -0.44 3.41 -12.72
C GLY A 4 -0.19 4.89 -12.96
N LYS A 5 -1.19 5.56 -13.53
CA LYS A 5 -1.19 7.02 -13.74
C LYS A 5 -1.27 7.78 -12.42
N ASP A 6 -1.92 7.17 -11.43
CA ASP A 6 -2.07 7.67 -10.07
C ASP A 6 -2.09 6.50 -9.08
N PHE A 7 -2.26 6.82 -7.79
CA PHE A 7 -2.32 5.82 -6.73
C PHE A 7 -3.53 4.89 -6.86
N LEU A 8 -4.68 5.39 -7.32
CA LEU A 8 -5.88 4.59 -7.46
C LEU A 8 -5.70 3.55 -8.58
N ASP A 9 -5.25 3.97 -9.76
CA ASP A 9 -4.94 3.08 -10.88
C ASP A 9 -3.84 2.08 -10.49
N THR A 10 -2.84 2.51 -9.70
CA THR A 10 -1.79 1.61 -9.20
C THR A 10 -2.36 0.58 -8.22
N HIS A 11 -3.23 0.98 -7.29
CA HIS A 11 -3.89 0.10 -6.32
C HIS A 11 -4.79 -0.92 -7.02
N GLU A 12 -5.58 -0.49 -8.02
CA GLU A 12 -6.41 -1.39 -8.83
C GLU A 12 -5.57 -2.43 -9.59
N LYS A 13 -4.46 -1.99 -10.20
CA LYS A 13 -3.53 -2.88 -10.88
C LYS A 13 -2.86 -3.86 -9.92
N LEU A 14 -2.50 -3.41 -8.72
CA LEU A 14 -1.92 -4.24 -7.68
C LEU A 14 -2.93 -5.26 -7.16
N GLN A 15 -4.18 -4.84 -6.94
CA GLN A 15 -5.29 -5.73 -6.59
C GLN A 15 -5.50 -6.79 -7.66
N ARG A 16 -5.50 -6.40 -8.95
CA ARG A 16 -5.63 -7.34 -10.07
C ARG A 16 -4.47 -8.34 -10.13
N LEU A 17 -3.23 -7.88 -9.93
CA LEU A 17 -2.05 -8.74 -9.88
C LEU A 17 -2.11 -9.76 -8.74
N MET A 18 -2.62 -9.34 -7.58
CA MET A 18 -2.78 -10.20 -6.41
C MET A 18 -3.89 -11.24 -6.61
N LEU A 19 -5.05 -10.84 -7.15
CA LEU A 19 -6.29 -11.63 -7.11
C LEU A 19 -6.65 -12.37 -8.40
N ARG A 20 -6.07 -12.02 -9.56
CA ARG A 20 -6.39 -12.70 -10.84
C ARG A 20 -6.07 -14.20 -10.78
N ALA A 21 -6.67 -14.97 -11.68
CA ALA A 21 -6.26 -16.36 -11.91
C ALA A 21 -4.77 -16.41 -12.32
N GLY A 22 -4.01 -17.33 -11.74
CA GLY A 22 -2.54 -17.38 -11.79
C GLY A 22 -1.86 -16.20 -11.10
N GLY A 23 -2.58 -15.46 -10.24
CA GLY A 23 -2.09 -14.30 -9.51
C GLY A 23 -1.26 -14.68 -8.30
N ILE A 24 -0.74 -13.67 -7.60
CA ILE A 24 0.20 -13.86 -6.49
C ILE A 24 -0.41 -14.71 -5.37
N LEU A 25 -1.69 -14.53 -5.04
CA LEU A 25 -2.32 -15.31 -3.97
C LEU A 25 -2.53 -16.78 -4.36
N GLU A 26 -2.83 -17.06 -5.62
CA GLU A 26 -2.97 -18.43 -6.12
C GLU A 26 -1.61 -19.13 -6.18
N TRP A 27 -0.61 -18.48 -6.77
CA TRP A 27 0.78 -18.95 -6.77
C TRP A 27 1.29 -19.22 -5.35
N ALA A 28 1.01 -18.33 -4.40
CA ALA A 28 1.38 -18.50 -3.01
C ALA A 28 0.76 -19.77 -2.39
N LYS A 29 -0.52 -20.00 -2.67
CA LYS A 29 -1.25 -21.18 -2.20
C LYS A 29 -0.64 -22.46 -2.76
N GLU A 30 -0.32 -22.49 -4.06
CA GLU A 30 0.30 -23.64 -4.73
C GLU A 30 1.69 -23.97 -4.19
N HIS A 31 2.48 -22.95 -3.86
CA HIS A 31 3.83 -23.11 -3.31
C HIS A 31 3.88 -23.15 -1.77
N ASN A 32 2.74 -23.37 -1.10
CA ASN A 32 2.59 -23.42 0.36
C ASN A 32 3.15 -22.19 1.10
N CYS A 33 3.15 -21.03 0.43
CA CYS A 33 3.51 -19.75 1.00
C CYS A 33 2.29 -19.13 1.69
N LYS A 34 2.34 -18.96 3.02
CA LYS A 34 1.25 -18.34 3.79
C LYS A 34 1.44 -16.83 3.88
N PHE A 35 0.94 -16.10 2.89
CA PHE A 35 0.81 -14.64 3.01
C PHE A 35 -0.37 -14.31 3.92
N GLY A 36 -0.09 -13.87 5.14
CA GLY A 36 -1.10 -13.19 5.93
C GLY A 36 -1.30 -11.80 5.34
N ILE A 37 -2.37 -11.57 4.56
CA ILE A 37 -2.69 -10.24 4.01
C ILE A 37 -2.73 -9.18 5.11
N LYS A 38 -3.17 -9.55 6.33
CA LYS A 38 -3.10 -8.74 7.56
C LYS A 38 -1.71 -8.23 7.93
N LYS A 39 -0.64 -8.86 7.42
CA LYS A 39 0.76 -8.48 7.67
C LYS A 39 1.29 -7.50 6.62
N PHE A 40 0.54 -7.24 5.55
CA PHE A 40 0.96 -6.29 4.54
C PHE A 40 0.80 -4.86 5.08
N GLN A 41 1.77 -4.02 4.76
CA GLN A 41 1.73 -2.59 5.01
C GLN A 41 1.69 -1.87 3.65
N LEU A 42 0.86 -0.83 3.55
CA LEU A 42 0.77 0.01 2.36
C LEU A 42 1.42 1.36 2.68
N LEU A 43 2.39 1.75 1.85
CA LEU A 43 3.09 3.03 1.95
C LEU A 43 3.00 3.76 0.61
N ASP A 44 2.19 4.82 0.55
CA ASP A 44 2.06 5.66 -0.63
C ASP A 44 3.01 6.86 -0.52
N ALA A 45 4.16 6.81 -1.20
CA ALA A 45 5.15 7.87 -1.15
C ALA A 45 4.78 9.05 -2.06
N THR A 46 4.73 10.28 -1.54
CA THR A 46 4.35 11.47 -2.31
C THR A 46 5.07 12.74 -1.82
N GLN A 47 5.30 13.68 -2.73
CA GLN A 47 5.77 15.04 -2.39
C GLN A 47 4.62 15.99 -2.03
N LYS A 48 3.35 15.60 -2.29
CA LYS A 48 2.20 16.46 -2.01
C LYS A 48 1.89 16.48 -0.52
N THR A 49 1.89 17.67 0.06
CA THR A 49 1.58 17.92 1.47
C THR A 49 0.31 18.77 1.59
N VAL A 50 -0.42 18.59 2.70
CA VAL A 50 -1.57 19.39 3.10
C VAL A 50 -1.34 19.91 4.50
N LYS A 51 -1.82 21.13 4.77
CA LYS A 51 -1.76 21.71 6.10
C LYS A 51 -2.78 21.01 7.00
N ASP A 52 -2.31 20.36 8.05
CA ASP A 52 -3.14 19.77 9.07
C ASP A 52 -3.93 20.88 9.79
N THR A 53 -5.25 20.77 9.80
CA THR A 53 -6.15 21.72 10.45
C THR A 53 -6.07 21.67 11.97
N ALA A 54 -5.59 20.57 12.56
CA ALA A 54 -5.47 20.40 14.00
C ALA A 54 -4.14 20.93 14.56
N THR A 55 -3.03 20.71 13.84
CA THR A 55 -1.68 21.07 14.31
C THR A 55 -1.06 22.25 13.57
N GLY A 56 -1.62 22.65 12.42
CA GLY A 56 -1.07 23.69 11.55
C GLY A 56 0.18 23.27 10.77
N HIS A 57 0.65 22.03 10.96
CA HIS A 57 1.85 21.49 10.33
C HIS A 57 1.55 20.92 8.94
N TRP A 58 2.55 20.90 8.06
CA TRP A 58 2.43 20.28 6.74
C TRP A 58 2.64 18.76 6.85
N VAL A 59 1.60 18.00 6.51
CA VAL A 59 1.62 16.53 6.52
C VAL A 59 1.43 15.97 5.13
N SER A 60 2.08 14.83 4.84
CA SER A 60 1.88 14.11 3.57
C SER A 60 0.43 13.62 3.46
N ILE A 61 -0.17 13.76 2.28
CA ILE A 61 -1.57 13.37 2.04
C ILE A 61 -1.73 11.85 2.19
N LEU A 62 -2.55 11.40 3.12
CA LEU A 62 -2.99 10.01 3.21
C LEU A 62 -3.88 9.67 2.01
N ARG A 63 -3.65 8.48 1.43
CA ARG A 63 -4.23 8.01 0.17
C ARG A 63 -5.24 6.90 0.44
N PRO A 64 -6.11 6.57 -0.54
CA PRO A 64 -7.15 5.56 -0.34
C PRO A 64 -6.56 4.22 0.10
N ASP A 65 -7.33 3.49 0.91
CA ASP A 65 -6.93 2.18 1.39
C ASP A 65 -6.97 1.15 0.26
N LEU A 66 -6.02 0.22 0.28
CA LEU A 66 -5.97 -0.87 -0.69
C LEU A 66 -6.86 -2.03 -0.21
N VAL A 67 -7.81 -2.44 -1.04
CA VAL A 67 -8.68 -3.60 -0.74
C VAL A 67 -8.17 -4.85 -1.47
N LEU A 68 -7.77 -5.87 -0.73
CA LEU A 68 -7.34 -7.17 -1.26
C LEU A 68 -8.22 -8.29 -0.70
N GLY A 69 -8.99 -8.96 -1.57
CA GLY A 69 -9.75 -10.16 -1.20
C GLY A 69 -10.69 -9.95 -0.01
N GLY A 70 -11.32 -8.78 0.10
CA GLY A 70 -12.20 -8.41 1.21
C GLY A 70 -11.49 -7.90 2.48
N GLN A 71 -10.15 -7.82 2.49
CA GLN A 71 -9.39 -7.19 3.56
C GLN A 71 -8.91 -5.80 3.13
N THR A 72 -9.06 -4.82 4.02
CA THR A 72 -8.60 -3.45 3.80
C THR A 72 -7.23 -3.25 4.43
N ILE A 73 -6.24 -2.89 3.60
CA ILE A 73 -4.90 -2.50 4.03
C ILE A 73 -4.87 -0.98 4.05
N LYS A 74 -4.73 -0.42 5.25
CA LYS A 74 -4.71 1.03 5.44
C LYS A 74 -3.44 1.65 4.87
N SER A 75 -3.58 2.78 4.17
CA SER A 75 -2.41 3.59 3.81
C SER A 75 -1.80 4.19 5.07
N GLN A 76 -0.47 4.04 5.24
CA GLN A 76 0.25 4.51 6.43
C GLN A 76 1.25 5.61 6.06
N SER A 77 1.56 6.49 7.01
CA SER A 77 2.61 7.50 6.86
C SER A 77 4.03 6.93 7.01
N SER A 78 4.15 5.75 7.63
CA SER A 78 5.41 5.04 7.82
C SER A 78 5.16 3.53 7.87
N ALA A 79 6.11 2.75 7.38
CA ALA A 79 6.11 1.29 7.46
C ALA A 79 7.46 0.81 8.03
N LYS A 80 7.45 -0.28 8.80
CA LYS A 80 8.68 -0.90 9.32
C LYS A 80 8.96 -2.15 8.49
N PHE A 81 10.08 -2.15 7.79
CA PHE A 81 10.52 -3.26 6.95
C PHE A 81 11.94 -3.65 7.30
N LEU A 82 12.14 -4.88 7.81
CA LEU A 82 13.47 -5.41 8.19
C LEU A 82 14.24 -4.47 9.11
N ASP A 83 13.59 -4.00 10.17
CA ASP A 83 14.11 -3.00 11.13
C ASP A 83 14.43 -1.60 10.57
N VAL A 84 14.17 -1.36 9.29
CA VAL A 84 14.22 -0.03 8.68
C VAL A 84 12.84 0.62 8.71
N ILE A 85 12.77 1.85 9.19
CA ILE A 85 11.54 2.66 9.15
C ILE A 85 11.57 3.49 7.87
N VAL A 86 10.59 3.26 7.01
CA VAL A 86 10.41 4.01 5.75
C VAL A 86 9.24 4.96 5.93
N TYR A 87 9.46 6.25 5.69
CA TYR A 87 8.42 7.28 5.72
C TYR A 87 7.87 7.53 4.32
N ASN A 88 6.62 7.98 4.24
CA ASN A 88 5.98 8.30 2.96
C ASN A 88 6.45 9.63 2.35
N LYS A 89 7.24 10.41 3.09
CA LYS A 89 7.78 11.70 2.65
C LYS A 89 9.04 11.46 1.82
N LEU A 90 9.03 11.96 0.59
CA LEU A 90 10.20 12.00 -0.29
C LEU A 90 10.99 13.30 -0.02
N ASN A 91 12.31 13.20 0.11
CA ASN A 91 13.21 14.34 0.25
C ASN A 91 13.47 15.03 -1.09
#